data_AF-A0A5M3WP40-F1
#
_entry.id   AF-A0A5M3WP40-F1
#
_cell.length_a   1.000
_cell.length_b   1.000
_cell.length_c   1.000
_cell.angle_alpha   90.00
_cell.angle_beta   90.00
_cell.angle_gamma   90.00
#
_symmetry.space_group_name_H-M   'P 1'
#
loop_
_entity.id
_entity.type
_entity.pdbx_description
1 polymer ?
#
loop_
_entity_poly.entity_id
_entity_poly.type
_entity_poly.pdbx_seq_one_letter_code
_entity_poly.pdbx_strand_id
1 'polypeptide(L)'
;MTEENAVNVRTESNSQLTDEQQRVYRVRHTLERDGGTPAGLLSGLASVVADGTWKQVPKGKNTEEPFTSFKEFVEAKPPYGLGYPAAHLLQILHIPHPHEGNPRMRAEMDSMRAEVRRLLAEDGVTGYTEDQRDRDIQAWAALDQAGGWWLGFFIACQVESGQRNVGGKRDATPPDRNTARPTKVSASEFARRAGTTSKRVLRYYRAWEAAAEAGAVGLGTGQLYPGHPPIDFPPAEDWSLYFGGRATGTSHDRQQAISDQALAQGIKPTMALVIAENPTALRAAILADPKTAQQAKGALTALALEARKADQVEYIRKAAQDGNAKTPAGQVIELPNNTKAQAAEHLAVIESPETDHDAIKTAYESVQALVAVAIWADPEIQTREQRTKFHKTLSNTTKNLESIHPDDLIAVADDDLREQIANLQKQVNELASLIMGS
;
A
#
# COMPACT_ATOMS: atom_id res chain seq x y z
N MET A 1 58.90 -17.96 57.48
CA MET A 1 59.08 -18.82 56.29
C MET A 1 57.71 -19.34 55.94
N THR A 2 57.12 -18.77 54.90
CA THR A 2 55.77 -19.07 54.39
C THR A 2 55.88 -20.21 53.38
N GLU A 3 55.22 -21.34 53.65
CA GLU A 3 55.01 -22.42 52.68
C GLU A 3 53.78 -22.09 51.82
N GLU A 4 54.04 -21.99 50.52
CA GLU A 4 53.09 -21.67 49.46
C GLU A 4 52.43 -22.98 49.00
N ASN A 5 51.13 -23.14 49.28
CA ASN A 5 50.31 -24.23 48.78
C ASN A 5 50.06 -24.04 47.28
N ALA A 6 50.86 -24.73 46.45
CA ALA A 6 50.63 -24.83 45.01
C ALA A 6 49.39 -25.70 44.74
N VAL A 7 48.31 -25.07 44.30
CA VAL A 7 47.10 -25.72 43.80
C VAL A 7 47.45 -26.47 42.51
N ASN A 8 47.41 -27.80 42.58
CA ASN A 8 47.70 -28.72 41.49
C ASN A 8 46.50 -28.75 40.51
N VAL A 9 46.59 -27.98 39.44
CA VAL A 9 45.59 -27.97 38.35
C VAL A 9 45.79 -29.22 37.50
N ARG A 10 44.80 -30.13 37.51
CA ARG A 10 44.73 -31.25 36.56
C ARG A 10 44.45 -30.71 35.16
N THR A 11 45.50 -30.56 34.37
CA THR A 11 45.41 -30.45 32.91
C THR A 11 45.28 -31.87 32.36
N GLU A 12 44.06 -32.37 32.18
CA GLU A 12 43.87 -33.60 31.40
C GLU A 12 44.28 -33.31 29.95
N SER A 13 45.37 -33.95 29.51
CA SER A 13 45.90 -33.87 28.16
C SER A 13 44.87 -34.38 27.15
N ASN A 14 44.18 -33.45 26.49
CA ASN A 14 43.28 -33.66 25.34
C ASN A 14 44.05 -34.04 24.05
N SER A 15 44.91 -35.07 24.09
CA SER A 15 45.81 -35.42 22.97
C SER A 15 45.13 -36.18 21.81
N GLN A 16 43.80 -36.27 21.77
CA GLN A 16 43.03 -37.01 20.75
C GLN A 16 41.95 -36.17 20.03
N LEU A 17 41.87 -34.87 20.31
CA LEU A 17 40.89 -33.98 19.70
C LEU A 17 41.49 -33.24 18.50
N THR A 18 40.73 -33.11 17.41
CA THR A 18 41.10 -32.24 16.28
C THR A 18 41.15 -30.78 16.71
N ASP A 19 41.82 -29.91 15.96
CA ASP A 19 41.94 -28.49 16.29
C ASP A 19 40.56 -27.80 16.39
N GLU A 20 39.60 -28.22 15.58
CA GLU A 20 38.21 -27.76 15.59
C GLU A 20 37.47 -28.23 16.86
N GLN A 21 37.64 -29.50 17.24
CA GLN A 21 37.08 -30.06 18.48
C GLN A 21 37.67 -29.39 19.72
N GLN A 22 38.98 -29.08 19.71
CA GLN A 22 39.63 -28.35 20.79
C GLN A 22 39.11 -26.91 20.90
N ARG A 23 38.76 -26.26 19.78
CA ARG A 23 38.11 -24.94 19.82
C ARG A 23 36.72 -25.03 20.45
N VAL A 24 35.85 -25.93 19.97
CA VAL A 24 34.49 -26.10 20.53
C VAL A 24 34.52 -26.46 22.01
N TYR A 25 35.42 -27.36 22.40
CA TYR A 25 35.62 -27.74 23.80
C TYR A 25 36.05 -26.55 24.67
N ARG A 26 36.92 -25.67 24.17
CA ARG A 26 37.33 -24.44 24.87
C ARG A 26 36.17 -23.45 25.01
N VAL A 27 35.33 -23.28 23.99
CA VAL A 27 34.15 -22.40 24.03
C VAL A 27 33.20 -22.80 25.15
N ARG A 28 33.02 -24.10 25.40
CA ARG A 28 32.21 -24.57 26.53
C ARG A 28 32.87 -24.28 27.88
N HIS A 29 34.14 -24.67 28.02
CA HIS A 29 34.86 -24.62 29.30
C HIS A 29 35.08 -23.20 29.84
N THR A 30 35.09 -22.19 28.98
CA THR A 30 35.18 -20.79 29.41
C THR A 30 33.96 -20.35 30.23
N LEU A 31 32.75 -20.87 29.97
CA LEU A 31 31.57 -20.56 30.79
C LEU A 31 31.69 -21.11 32.23
N GLU A 32 32.22 -22.33 32.37
CA GLU A 32 32.38 -23.01 33.65
C GLU A 32 33.56 -22.42 34.45
N ARG A 33 34.60 -21.88 33.78
CA ARG A 33 35.82 -21.36 34.40
C ARG A 33 35.77 -19.89 34.80
N ASP A 34 34.99 -19.06 34.08
CA ASP A 34 34.95 -17.60 34.28
C ASP A 34 33.96 -17.15 35.38
N GLY A 35 33.60 -18.05 36.30
CA GLY A 35 32.78 -17.73 37.49
C GLY A 35 31.38 -17.20 37.17
N GLY A 36 30.82 -17.57 36.02
CA GLY A 36 29.50 -17.11 35.56
C GLY A 36 29.50 -15.87 34.67
N THR A 37 30.67 -15.33 34.29
CA THR A 37 30.76 -14.26 33.29
C THR A 37 30.77 -14.87 31.89
N PRO A 38 29.81 -14.57 30.99
CA PRO A 38 29.71 -15.22 29.68
C PRO A 38 30.73 -14.71 28.65
N ALA A 39 31.75 -13.97 29.08
CA ALA A 39 32.68 -13.28 28.19
C ALA A 39 33.42 -14.26 27.26
N GLY A 40 34.11 -15.25 27.84
CA GLY A 40 34.86 -16.24 27.06
C GLY A 40 33.97 -17.14 26.20
N LEU A 41 32.71 -17.37 26.59
CA LEU A 41 31.73 -18.09 25.78
C LEU A 41 31.32 -17.27 24.56
N LEU A 42 30.99 -15.98 24.74
CA LEU A 42 30.54 -15.11 23.64
C LEU A 42 31.65 -14.87 22.63
N SER A 43 32.90 -14.63 23.07
CA SER A 43 34.05 -14.52 22.16
C SER A 43 34.34 -15.84 21.43
N GLY A 44 34.23 -16.97 22.14
CA GLY A 44 34.40 -18.29 21.53
C GLY A 44 33.33 -18.59 20.48
N LEU A 45 32.07 -18.23 20.78
CA LEU A 45 30.94 -18.39 19.87
C LEU A 45 31.10 -17.50 18.63
N ALA A 46 31.56 -16.27 18.78
CA ALA A 46 31.85 -15.37 17.66
C ALA A 46 32.86 -15.99 16.68
N SER A 47 33.95 -16.57 17.17
CA SER A 47 34.94 -17.25 16.32
C SER A 47 34.36 -18.51 15.65
N VAL A 48 33.66 -19.37 16.41
CA VAL A 48 33.09 -20.62 15.88
C VAL A 48 32.06 -20.36 14.77
N VAL A 49 31.28 -19.29 14.90
CA VAL A 49 30.27 -18.88 13.93
C VAL A 49 30.90 -18.21 12.71
N ALA A 50 31.83 -17.25 12.92
CA ALA A 50 32.48 -16.52 11.83
C ALA A 50 33.27 -17.43 10.89
N ASP A 51 34.02 -18.40 11.45
CA ASP A 51 34.87 -19.30 10.66
C ASP A 51 34.11 -20.57 10.19
N GLY A 52 32.82 -20.69 10.54
CA GLY A 52 32.00 -21.85 10.20
C GLY A 52 32.48 -23.16 10.81
N THR A 53 33.26 -23.11 11.91
CA THR A 53 33.84 -24.28 12.58
C THR A 53 32.77 -25.31 12.96
N TRP A 54 31.58 -24.85 13.35
CA TRP A 54 30.46 -25.74 13.69
C TRP A 54 30.00 -26.64 12.54
N LYS A 55 30.26 -26.27 11.28
CA LYS A 55 29.97 -27.09 10.09
C LYS A 55 31.07 -28.10 9.75
N GLN A 56 32.19 -28.04 10.46
CA GLN A 56 33.38 -28.85 10.18
C GLN A 56 33.59 -29.94 11.23
N VAL A 57 33.04 -29.74 12.44
CA VAL A 57 33.14 -30.72 13.53
C VAL A 57 32.19 -31.90 13.27
N PRO A 58 32.67 -33.15 13.39
CA PRO A 58 31.83 -34.32 13.25
C PRO A 58 30.79 -34.40 14.37
N LYS A 59 29.58 -34.87 14.05
CA LYS A 59 28.48 -34.94 15.03
C LYS A 59 28.66 -35.98 16.14
N GLY A 60 29.69 -36.82 16.08
CA GLY A 60 29.96 -37.83 17.11
C GLY A 60 31.22 -38.69 16.87
N LYS A 61 31.49 -39.60 17.81
CA LYS A 61 32.75 -40.37 17.87
C LYS A 61 33.03 -41.30 16.68
N ASN A 62 31.98 -41.72 15.96
CA ASN A 62 32.05 -42.72 14.88
C ASN A 62 31.39 -42.23 13.58
N THR A 63 31.37 -40.93 13.35
CA THR A 63 30.72 -40.34 12.17
C THR A 63 31.57 -39.17 11.69
N GLU A 64 31.83 -39.12 10.38
CA GLU A 64 32.52 -38.01 9.73
C GLU A 64 31.53 -36.94 9.25
N GLU A 65 30.22 -37.17 9.42
CA GLU A 65 29.20 -36.24 8.96
C GLU A 65 29.16 -35.00 9.87
N PRO A 66 29.22 -33.80 9.29
CA PRO A 66 29.06 -32.57 10.03
C PRO A 66 27.61 -32.32 10.43
N PHE A 67 27.40 -31.32 11.28
CA PHE A 67 26.06 -30.87 11.66
C PHE A 67 25.32 -30.24 10.47
N THR A 68 24.06 -30.62 10.29
CA THR A 68 23.18 -30.08 9.23
C THR A 68 22.41 -28.84 9.71
N SER A 69 22.28 -28.67 11.03
CA SER A 69 21.63 -27.55 11.69
C SER A 69 22.49 -27.01 12.83
N PHE A 70 22.34 -25.71 13.13
CA PHE A 70 23.08 -25.09 14.21
C PHE A 70 22.54 -25.53 15.58
N LYS A 71 21.24 -25.78 15.67
CA LYS A 71 20.59 -26.38 16.85
C LYS A 71 21.23 -27.70 17.25
N GLU A 72 21.43 -28.61 16.30
CA GLU A 72 22.08 -29.90 16.58
C GLU A 72 23.49 -29.72 17.15
N PHE A 73 24.27 -28.77 16.60
CA PHE A 73 25.59 -28.44 17.13
C PHE A 73 25.55 -27.90 18.56
N VAL A 74 24.62 -27.00 18.86
CA VAL A 74 24.48 -26.41 20.20
C VAL A 74 24.08 -27.45 21.24
N GLU A 75 23.17 -28.36 20.88
CA GLU A 75 22.63 -29.39 21.77
C GLU A 75 23.51 -30.64 21.86
N ALA A 76 24.42 -30.86 20.90
CA ALA A 76 25.30 -32.03 20.88
C ALA A 76 26.28 -32.05 22.06
N LYS A 77 26.58 -33.26 22.53
CA LYS A 77 27.46 -33.46 23.68
C LYS A 77 28.91 -33.09 23.32
N PRO A 78 29.64 -32.47 24.26
CA PRO A 78 31.07 -32.22 24.14
C PRO A 78 31.84 -33.54 23.98
N PRO A 79 32.94 -33.55 23.23
CA PRO A 79 33.64 -32.41 22.60
C PRO A 79 33.07 -31.97 21.23
N TYR A 80 31.98 -32.59 20.75
CA TYR A 80 31.45 -32.38 19.38
C TYR A 80 30.54 -31.14 19.27
N GLY A 81 29.82 -30.83 20.33
CA GLY A 81 28.93 -29.66 20.42
C GLY A 81 29.09 -28.90 21.73
N LEU A 82 28.19 -27.95 21.98
CA LEU A 82 28.24 -27.10 23.17
C LEU A 82 27.55 -27.73 24.39
N GLY A 83 26.62 -28.66 24.17
CA GLY A 83 25.88 -29.37 25.22
C GLY A 83 24.83 -28.54 25.95
N TYR A 84 24.38 -27.43 25.36
CA TYR A 84 23.33 -26.58 25.93
C TYR A 84 22.00 -26.78 25.20
N PRO A 85 20.85 -26.68 25.88
CA PRO A 85 19.58 -26.49 25.19
C PRO A 85 19.64 -25.24 24.32
N ALA A 86 19.17 -25.29 23.07
CA ALA A 86 19.26 -24.15 22.16
C ALA A 86 18.54 -22.88 22.70
N ALA A 87 17.45 -23.07 23.45
CA ALA A 87 16.76 -21.98 24.15
C ALA A 87 17.60 -21.33 25.26
N HIS A 88 18.47 -22.09 25.92
CA HIS A 88 19.39 -21.57 26.93
C HIS A 88 20.45 -20.67 26.29
N LEU A 89 20.93 -21.04 25.10
CA LEU A 89 21.87 -20.19 24.35
C LEU A 89 21.26 -18.82 24.03
N LEU A 90 19.97 -18.76 23.66
CA LEU A 90 19.27 -17.48 23.44
C LEU A 90 19.24 -16.61 24.71
N GLN A 91 19.11 -17.20 25.89
CA GLN A 91 19.16 -16.45 27.15
C GLN A 91 20.56 -15.87 27.39
N ILE A 92 21.61 -16.65 27.13
CA ILE A 92 23.00 -16.19 27.25
C ILE A 92 23.29 -15.03 26.30
N LEU A 93 22.76 -15.06 25.06
CA LEU A 93 22.92 -13.98 24.08
C LEU A 93 22.29 -12.64 24.50
N HIS A 94 21.54 -12.56 25.61
CA HIS A 94 21.07 -11.29 26.16
C HIS A 94 22.11 -10.62 27.05
N ILE A 95 23.08 -11.36 27.59
CA ILE A 95 24.05 -10.83 28.54
C ILE A 95 25.12 -10.04 27.77
N PRO A 96 25.39 -8.76 28.10
CA PRO A 96 26.42 -7.97 27.46
C PRO A 96 27.82 -8.52 27.78
N HIS A 97 28.67 -8.60 26.76
CA HIS A 97 30.08 -8.89 26.96
C HIS A 97 30.75 -7.70 27.68
N PRO A 98 31.61 -7.91 28.70
CA PRO A 98 32.18 -6.83 29.53
C PRO A 98 32.90 -5.72 28.76
N HIS A 99 33.39 -6.03 27.55
CA HIS A 99 34.13 -5.11 26.69
C HIS A 99 33.30 -4.49 25.55
N GLU A 100 31.97 -4.59 25.55
CA GLU A 100 31.08 -3.93 24.56
C GLU A 100 31.07 -2.39 24.66
N GLY A 101 31.78 -1.81 25.63
CA GLY A 101 32.14 -0.39 25.61
C GLY A 101 33.06 -0.02 24.42
N ASN A 102 33.84 -0.98 23.90
CA ASN A 102 34.68 -0.80 22.72
C ASN A 102 33.83 -0.96 21.44
N PRO A 103 33.83 0.02 20.51
CA PRO A 103 33.03 -0.06 19.27
C PRO A 103 33.31 -1.29 18.41
N ARG A 104 34.57 -1.74 18.33
CA ARG A 104 34.94 -2.92 17.54
C ARG A 104 34.35 -4.20 18.14
N MET A 105 34.49 -4.36 19.46
CA MET A 105 33.94 -5.50 20.19
C MET A 105 32.41 -5.51 20.15
N ARG A 106 31.78 -4.33 20.23
CA ARG A 106 30.33 -4.20 20.08
C ARG A 106 29.86 -4.69 18.71
N ALA A 107 30.46 -4.19 17.63
CA ALA A 107 30.11 -4.62 16.28
C ALA A 107 30.30 -6.13 16.05
N GLU A 108 31.37 -6.71 16.61
CA GLU A 108 31.64 -8.15 16.57
C GLU A 108 30.57 -8.95 17.33
N MET A 109 30.20 -8.54 18.54
CA MET A 109 29.14 -9.19 19.33
C MET A 109 27.77 -9.04 18.68
N ASP A 110 27.44 -7.87 18.12
CA ASP A 110 26.18 -7.62 17.42
C ASP A 110 26.06 -8.51 16.17
N SER A 111 27.14 -8.60 15.38
CA SER A 111 27.21 -9.48 14.22
C SER A 111 27.05 -10.95 14.60
N MET A 112 27.77 -11.41 15.64
CA MET A 112 27.64 -12.77 16.16
C MET A 112 26.21 -13.06 16.65
N ARG A 113 25.62 -12.17 17.46
CA ARG A 113 24.25 -12.36 17.97
C ARG A 113 23.23 -12.42 16.85
N ALA A 114 23.37 -11.56 15.84
CA ALA A 114 22.51 -11.56 14.66
C ALA A 114 22.59 -12.89 13.91
N GLU A 115 23.81 -13.38 13.66
CA GLU A 115 24.03 -14.63 12.92
C GLU A 115 23.57 -15.86 13.72
N VAL A 116 23.88 -15.94 15.01
CA VAL A 116 23.42 -17.04 15.87
C VAL A 116 21.89 -17.07 15.96
N ARG A 117 21.24 -15.90 16.13
CA ARG A 117 19.77 -15.82 16.14
C ARG A 117 19.17 -16.22 14.79
N ARG A 118 19.80 -15.83 13.68
CA ARG A 118 19.39 -16.24 12.33
C ARG A 118 19.45 -17.77 12.17
N LEU A 119 20.59 -18.37 12.51
CA LEU A 119 20.81 -19.82 12.44
C LEU A 119 19.82 -20.60 13.32
N LEU A 120 19.64 -20.19 14.58
CA LEU A 120 18.66 -20.80 15.47
C LEU A 120 17.21 -20.59 14.97
N ALA A 121 16.90 -19.46 14.35
CA ALA A 121 15.58 -19.20 13.77
C ALA A 121 15.28 -20.04 12.52
N GLU A 122 16.29 -20.41 11.73
CA GLU A 122 16.17 -21.40 10.64
C GLU A 122 15.77 -22.77 11.21
N ASP A 123 16.35 -23.14 12.35
CA ASP A 123 16.04 -24.38 13.09
C ASP A 123 14.79 -24.28 13.98
N GLY A 124 14.11 -23.14 13.90
CA GLY A 124 12.86 -22.88 14.59
C GLY A 124 12.97 -22.55 16.08
N VAL A 125 14.15 -22.21 16.56
CA VAL A 125 14.41 -21.78 17.94
C VAL A 125 14.59 -20.27 17.96
N THR A 126 13.50 -19.50 18.13
CA THR A 126 13.58 -18.03 18.20
C THR A 126 13.49 -17.48 19.64
N GLY A 127 13.10 -18.32 20.61
CA GLY A 127 12.79 -17.88 21.98
C GLY A 127 11.50 -17.06 22.08
N TYR A 128 10.79 -16.86 20.98
CA TYR A 128 9.52 -16.14 20.90
C TYR A 128 8.36 -17.12 21.15
N THR A 129 7.83 -17.09 22.37
CA THR A 129 6.74 -17.99 22.80
C THR A 129 5.38 -17.54 22.25
N GLU A 130 4.39 -18.44 22.22
CA GLU A 130 3.00 -18.06 21.91
C GLU A 130 2.47 -17.02 22.91
N ASP A 131 2.84 -17.11 24.20
CA ASP A 131 2.45 -16.12 25.20
C ASP A 131 3.06 -14.73 24.91
N GLN A 132 4.33 -14.68 24.45
CA GLN A 132 4.94 -13.43 24.01
C GLN A 132 4.24 -12.88 22.77
N ARG A 133 3.92 -13.75 21.81
CA ARG A 133 3.16 -13.37 20.61
C ARG A 133 1.82 -12.77 20.97
N ASP A 134 1.07 -13.43 21.84
CA ASP A 134 -0.25 -12.96 22.23
C ASP A 134 -0.14 -11.61 22.96
N ARG A 135 0.84 -11.44 23.85
CA ARG A 135 1.12 -10.13 24.48
C ARG A 135 1.42 -9.04 23.45
N ASP A 136 2.30 -9.30 22.49
CA ASP A 136 2.69 -8.29 21.50
C ASP A 136 1.55 -7.99 20.51
N ILE A 137 0.76 -9.00 20.14
CA ILE A 137 -0.43 -8.83 19.30
C ILE A 137 -1.50 -8.03 20.05
N GLN A 138 -1.69 -8.23 21.37
CA GLN A 138 -2.58 -7.38 22.16
C GLN A 138 -2.05 -5.94 22.29
N ALA A 139 -0.73 -5.78 22.34
CA ALA A 139 -0.06 -4.47 22.36
C ALA A 139 -0.06 -3.76 20.99
N TRP A 140 -0.58 -4.39 19.93
CA TRP A 140 -0.69 -3.85 18.58
C TRP A 140 -1.31 -2.44 18.53
N ALA A 141 -2.37 -2.20 19.32
CA ALA A 141 -3.03 -0.89 19.35
C ALA A 141 -2.13 0.22 19.95
N ALA A 142 -1.23 -0.14 20.88
CA ALA A 142 -0.28 0.79 21.47
C ALA A 142 0.89 1.10 20.51
N LEU A 143 1.26 0.15 19.64
CA LEU A 143 2.26 0.33 18.58
C LEU A 143 1.85 1.36 17.52
N ASP A 144 0.57 1.75 17.43
CA ASP A 144 0.10 2.84 16.55
C ASP A 144 0.75 4.19 16.91
N GLN A 145 1.21 4.37 18.15
CA GLN A 145 1.96 5.55 18.58
C GLN A 145 3.45 5.52 18.20
N ALA A 146 4.00 4.33 17.91
CA ALA A 146 5.43 4.16 17.57
C ALA A 146 5.75 4.48 16.09
N GLY A 147 4.72 4.72 15.27
CA GLY A 147 4.87 5.09 13.87
C GLY A 147 4.70 3.94 12.88
N GLY A 148 4.46 4.28 11.62
CA GLY A 148 4.04 3.33 10.59
C GLY A 148 5.06 2.26 10.23
N TRP A 149 6.36 2.60 10.23
CA TRP A 149 7.44 1.65 9.98
C TRP A 149 7.46 0.49 10.97
N TRP A 150 7.28 0.79 12.26
CA TRP A 150 7.23 -0.22 13.32
C TRP A 150 6.06 -1.18 13.17
N LEU A 151 4.88 -0.66 12.84
CA LEU A 151 3.72 -1.50 12.55
C LEU A 151 3.94 -2.37 11.30
N GLY A 152 4.53 -1.81 10.25
CA GLY A 152 4.94 -2.55 9.05
C GLY A 152 5.88 -3.70 9.38
N PHE A 153 6.97 -3.40 10.10
CA PHE A 153 7.97 -4.36 10.54
C PHE A 153 7.37 -5.47 11.41
N PHE A 154 6.54 -5.11 12.38
CA PHE A 154 5.89 -6.06 13.27
C PHE A 154 4.99 -7.02 12.50
N ILE A 155 4.16 -6.52 11.57
CA ILE A 155 3.37 -7.38 10.69
C ILE A 155 4.26 -8.25 9.83
N ALA A 156 5.33 -7.72 9.26
CA ALA A 156 6.25 -8.47 8.43
C ALA A 156 6.94 -9.61 9.21
N CYS A 157 7.18 -9.45 10.51
CA CYS A 157 7.73 -10.50 11.37
C CYS A 157 6.70 -11.59 11.72
N GLN A 158 5.43 -11.21 11.92
CA GLN A 158 4.41 -12.11 12.50
C GLN A 158 3.49 -12.76 11.48
N VAL A 159 3.27 -12.14 10.32
CA VAL A 159 2.19 -12.50 9.38
C VAL A 159 2.73 -13.09 8.08
N GLU A 160 2.09 -14.16 7.62
CA GLU A 160 2.28 -14.71 6.28
C GLU A 160 1.08 -14.31 5.40
N SER A 161 1.34 -13.96 4.13
CA SER A 161 0.25 -13.72 3.19
C SER A 161 -0.47 -15.05 2.92
N GLY A 162 -1.78 -15.08 3.18
CA GLY A 162 -2.61 -16.29 3.04
C GLY A 162 -2.77 -16.78 1.59
N GLN A 163 -2.07 -16.20 0.60
CA GLN A 163 -2.04 -16.70 -0.77
C GLN A 163 -0.92 -17.74 -0.95
N ARG A 164 -1.01 -18.85 -0.23
CA ARG A 164 -0.41 -20.11 -0.69
C ARG A 164 -1.56 -20.92 -1.30
N ASN A 165 -1.49 -21.14 -2.61
CA ASN A 165 -2.52 -21.81 -3.41
C ASN A 165 -3.16 -22.99 -2.67
N VAL A 166 -4.49 -22.93 -2.54
CA VAL A 166 -5.34 -24.03 -2.10
C VAL A 166 -5.21 -25.14 -3.14
N GLY A 167 -4.33 -26.08 -2.88
CA GLY A 167 -4.07 -27.25 -3.73
C GLY A 167 -3.19 -28.33 -3.10
N GLY A 168 -2.57 -28.06 -1.94
CA GLY A 168 -1.85 -29.08 -1.17
C GLY A 168 -2.58 -29.35 0.14
N LYS A 169 -3.26 -30.51 0.22
CA LYS A 169 -3.76 -31.09 1.47
C LYS A 169 -2.55 -31.19 2.43
N ARG A 170 -2.54 -30.44 3.53
CA ARG A 170 -1.60 -30.72 4.62
C ARG A 170 -2.07 -32.04 5.22
N ASP A 171 -1.32 -33.12 4.99
CA ASP A 171 -1.50 -34.35 5.75
C ASP A 171 -1.40 -34.00 7.23
N ALA A 172 -2.44 -34.39 7.95
CA ALA A 172 -2.63 -34.14 9.36
C ALA A 172 -1.72 -35.08 10.17
N THR A 173 -0.42 -34.82 10.14
CA THR A 173 0.49 -35.27 11.19
C THR A 173 0.79 -34.05 12.07
N PRO A 174 0.44 -34.07 13.37
CA PRO A 174 0.81 -32.97 14.25
C PRO A 174 2.33 -32.83 14.24
N PRO A 175 2.91 -31.67 13.88
CA PRO A 175 4.34 -31.49 14.00
C PRO A 175 4.72 -31.59 15.48
N ASP A 176 5.82 -32.31 15.74
CA ASP A 176 6.40 -32.43 17.06
C ASP A 176 6.58 -31.04 17.68
N ARG A 177 6.07 -30.84 18.90
CA ARG A 177 5.93 -29.51 19.55
C ARG A 177 7.29 -28.83 19.83
N ASN A 178 8.41 -29.50 19.56
CA ASN A 178 9.76 -29.07 19.95
C ASN A 178 10.71 -28.71 18.79
N THR A 179 10.27 -28.80 17.53
CA THR A 179 11.14 -28.61 16.34
C THR A 179 10.53 -27.77 15.22
N ALA A 180 9.31 -27.26 15.37
CA ALA A 180 8.70 -26.41 14.36
C ALA A 180 9.08 -24.95 14.58
N ARG A 181 9.66 -24.32 13.54
CA ARG A 181 9.79 -22.86 13.42
C ARG A 181 8.52 -22.18 13.94
N PRO A 182 8.59 -21.17 14.83
CA PRO A 182 7.40 -20.45 15.23
C PRO A 182 6.82 -19.85 13.97
N THR A 183 5.79 -20.51 13.46
CA THR A 183 5.24 -20.22 12.16
C THR A 183 4.55 -18.88 12.26
N LYS A 184 4.78 -18.03 11.26
CA LYS A 184 3.96 -16.85 11.08
C LYS A 184 2.49 -17.24 11.04
N VAL A 185 1.65 -16.38 11.59
CA VAL A 185 0.20 -16.59 11.59
C VAL A 185 -0.40 -16.02 10.31
N SER A 186 -1.57 -16.52 9.91
CA SER A 186 -2.30 -15.90 8.81
C SER A 186 -2.77 -14.49 9.20
N ALA A 187 -2.95 -13.61 8.21
CA ALA A 187 -3.48 -12.26 8.46
C ALA A 187 -4.85 -12.28 9.16
N SER A 188 -5.68 -13.29 8.92
CA SER A 188 -6.99 -13.45 9.58
C SER A 188 -6.86 -13.90 11.03
N GLU A 189 -5.91 -14.78 11.33
CA GLU A 189 -5.65 -15.19 12.71
C GLU A 189 -5.04 -14.05 13.53
N PHE A 190 -4.10 -13.30 12.95
CA PHE A 190 -3.57 -12.09 13.56
C PHE A 190 -4.69 -11.09 13.84
N ALA A 191 -5.54 -10.82 12.84
CA ALA A 191 -6.64 -9.87 12.97
C ALA A 191 -7.63 -10.25 14.08
N ARG A 192 -7.97 -11.54 14.17
CA ARG A 192 -8.82 -12.09 15.24
C ARG A 192 -8.22 -11.87 16.62
N ARG A 193 -6.92 -12.15 16.79
CA ARG A 193 -6.22 -11.97 18.07
C ARG A 193 -6.07 -10.49 18.44
N ALA A 194 -5.76 -9.62 17.49
CA ALA A 194 -5.51 -8.19 17.74
C ALA A 194 -6.79 -7.32 17.80
N GLY A 195 -7.98 -7.90 17.62
CA GLY A 195 -9.23 -7.14 17.56
C GLY A 195 -9.32 -6.18 16.37
N THR A 196 -8.72 -6.52 15.23
CA THR A 196 -8.67 -5.70 14.01
C THR A 196 -9.18 -6.45 12.78
N THR A 197 -9.08 -5.86 11.59
CA THR A 197 -9.49 -6.50 10.33
C THR A 197 -8.30 -7.06 9.57
N SER A 198 -8.47 -8.21 8.92
CA SER A 198 -7.44 -8.79 8.05
C SER A 198 -7.03 -7.82 6.93
N LYS A 199 -7.96 -6.98 6.46
CA LYS A 199 -7.66 -5.92 5.47
C LYS A 199 -6.66 -4.90 6.00
N ARG A 200 -6.80 -4.46 7.26
CA ARG A 200 -5.86 -3.53 7.91
C ARG A 200 -4.49 -4.18 8.03
N VAL A 201 -4.42 -5.42 8.52
CA VAL A 201 -3.16 -6.20 8.63
C VAL A 201 -2.46 -6.31 7.28
N LEU A 202 -3.20 -6.73 6.24
CA LEU A 202 -2.67 -6.87 4.89
C LEU A 202 -2.19 -5.55 4.27
N ARG A 203 -2.72 -4.41 4.71
CA ARG A 203 -2.26 -3.10 4.25
C ARG A 203 -0.83 -2.79 4.74
N TYR A 204 -0.55 -3.03 6.02
CA TYR A 204 0.81 -2.90 6.56
C TYR A 204 1.77 -3.92 5.94
N TYR A 205 1.31 -5.17 5.74
CA TYR A 205 2.09 -6.20 5.05
C TYR A 205 2.51 -5.75 3.64
N ARG A 206 1.56 -5.27 2.83
CA ARG A 206 1.83 -4.83 1.45
C ARG A 206 2.70 -3.58 1.39
N ALA A 207 2.50 -2.65 2.31
CA ALA A 207 3.34 -1.47 2.42
C ALA A 207 4.80 -1.84 2.73
N TRP A 208 5.02 -2.84 3.59
CA TRP A 208 6.36 -3.35 3.87
C TRP A 208 7.00 -4.01 2.64
N GLU A 209 6.27 -4.88 1.93
CA GLU A 209 6.77 -5.48 0.68
C GLU A 209 7.10 -4.42 -0.37
N ALA A 210 6.24 -3.42 -0.57
CA ALA A 210 6.50 -2.33 -1.49
C ALA A 210 7.76 -1.52 -1.10
N ALA A 211 7.98 -1.29 0.20
CA ALA A 211 9.20 -0.65 0.68
C ALA A 211 10.44 -1.52 0.45
N ALA A 212 10.33 -2.84 0.61
CA ALA A 212 11.43 -3.78 0.35
C ALA A 212 11.76 -3.86 -1.15
N GLU A 213 10.74 -3.92 -2.02
CA GLU A 213 10.88 -3.90 -3.48
C GLU A 213 11.54 -2.59 -3.97
N ALA A 214 11.20 -1.46 -3.35
CA ALA A 214 11.83 -0.17 -3.62
C ALA A 214 13.24 -0.03 -3.03
N GLY A 215 13.74 -1.02 -2.28
CA GLY A 215 15.03 -0.98 -1.60
C GLY A 215 15.11 -0.02 -0.42
N ALA A 216 13.97 0.50 0.07
CA ALA A 216 13.92 1.38 1.23
C ALA A 216 14.15 0.63 2.55
N VAL A 217 13.76 -0.64 2.62
CA VAL A 217 14.13 -1.55 3.70
C VAL A 217 14.92 -2.73 3.14
N GLY A 218 15.96 -3.16 3.85
CA GLY A 218 16.88 -4.20 3.37
C GLY A 218 16.33 -5.63 3.43
N LEU A 219 15.20 -5.86 4.10
CA LEU A 219 14.64 -7.21 4.34
C LEU A 219 13.14 -7.27 3.99
N GLY A 220 12.79 -8.21 3.12
CA GLY A 220 11.40 -8.52 2.79
C GLY A 220 10.72 -9.40 3.86
N THR A 221 9.40 -9.56 3.78
CA THR A 221 8.66 -10.38 4.75
C THR A 221 9.17 -11.82 4.78
N GLY A 222 9.57 -12.43 3.66
CA GLY A 222 10.06 -13.81 3.63
C GLY A 222 11.32 -14.06 4.49
N GLN A 223 12.11 -13.02 4.74
CA GLN A 223 13.35 -13.09 5.52
C GLN A 223 13.12 -12.82 7.01
N LEU A 224 12.06 -12.08 7.35
CA LEU A 224 11.70 -11.75 8.73
C LEU A 224 10.98 -12.91 9.43
N TYR A 225 11.10 -13.00 10.75
CA TYR A 225 10.51 -14.06 11.58
C TYR A 225 9.98 -13.54 12.92
N PRO A 226 9.09 -14.28 13.63
CA PRO A 226 8.61 -13.86 14.94
C PRO A 226 9.74 -13.72 15.96
N GLY A 227 9.88 -12.54 16.56
CA GLY A 227 10.98 -12.19 17.46
C GLY A 227 12.25 -11.68 16.76
N HIS A 228 12.18 -11.34 15.47
CA HIS A 228 13.31 -10.73 14.76
C HIS A 228 13.77 -9.44 15.47
N PRO A 229 15.08 -9.23 15.66
CA PRO A 229 15.57 -7.99 16.25
C PRO A 229 15.15 -6.78 15.40
N PRO A 230 14.91 -5.61 16.03
CA PRO A 230 14.65 -4.37 15.30
C PRO A 230 15.72 -4.08 14.26
N ILE A 231 15.30 -3.50 13.14
CA ILE A 231 16.18 -3.00 12.09
C ILE A 231 16.13 -1.48 12.05
N ASP A 232 17.15 -0.86 11.46
CA ASP A 232 17.13 0.58 11.22
C ASP A 232 16.05 0.92 10.18
N PHE A 233 15.17 1.85 10.55
CA PHE A 233 14.08 2.30 9.68
C PHE A 233 14.46 3.58 8.95
N PRO A 234 13.94 3.78 7.73
CA PRO A 234 13.97 5.08 7.07
C PRO A 234 13.28 6.19 7.89
N PRO A 235 13.45 7.46 7.51
CA PRO A 235 12.68 8.57 8.06
C PRO A 235 11.18 8.26 8.12
N ALA A 236 10.52 8.71 9.20
CA ALA A 236 9.12 8.36 9.46
C ALA A 236 8.15 8.89 8.38
N GLU A 237 8.47 10.04 7.77
CA GLU A 237 7.71 10.63 6.67
C GLU A 237 7.60 9.72 5.43
N ASP A 238 8.63 8.93 5.14
CA ASP A 238 8.72 8.07 3.97
C ASP A 238 7.72 6.91 4.00
N TRP A 239 7.24 6.53 5.20
CA TRP A 239 6.24 5.46 5.34
C TRP A 239 4.97 5.76 4.52
N SER A 240 4.61 7.03 4.41
CA SER A 240 3.40 7.47 3.70
C SER A 240 3.42 7.13 2.21
N LEU A 241 4.62 7.12 1.60
CA LEU A 241 4.87 6.72 0.20
C LEU A 241 4.40 5.28 -0.06
N TYR A 242 4.58 4.38 0.91
CA TYR A 242 4.28 2.95 0.77
C TYR A 242 2.91 2.58 1.34
N PHE A 243 2.48 3.22 2.42
CA PHE A 243 1.25 2.88 3.14
C PHE A 243 -0.03 3.49 2.52
N GLY A 244 0.12 4.57 1.77
CA GLY A 244 -0.96 5.28 1.07
C GLY A 244 -1.30 4.71 -0.32
N GLY A 245 -0.41 3.91 -0.92
CA GLY A 245 -0.54 3.37 -2.26
C GLY A 245 -1.74 2.43 -2.39
N ARG A 246 -2.86 2.95 -2.92
CA ARG A 246 -3.97 2.13 -3.42
C ARG A 246 -3.47 1.31 -4.61
N ALA A 247 -3.07 0.08 -4.32
CA ALA A 247 -2.99 -0.99 -5.31
C ALA A 247 -4.40 -1.29 -5.85
N THR A 248 -4.82 -0.54 -6.86
CA THR A 248 -5.82 -0.89 -7.87
C THR A 248 -5.28 -0.39 -9.21
N GLY A 249 -5.27 -1.23 -10.25
CA GLY A 249 -4.59 -0.98 -11.54
C GLY A 249 -4.84 0.38 -12.21
N THR A 250 -5.92 1.08 -11.85
CA THR A 250 -6.20 2.47 -12.24
C THR A 250 -5.15 3.50 -11.80
N SER A 251 -4.35 3.24 -10.75
CA SER A 251 -3.29 4.15 -10.31
C SER A 251 -2.07 4.10 -11.24
N HIS A 252 -1.72 2.91 -11.72
CA HIS A 252 -0.58 2.73 -12.63
C HIS A 252 -0.87 3.38 -13.99
N ASP A 253 -2.06 3.15 -14.55
CA ASP A 253 -2.47 3.73 -15.83
C ASP A 253 -2.48 5.27 -15.79
N ARG A 254 -2.92 5.83 -14.66
CA ARG A 254 -2.90 7.28 -14.43
C ARG A 254 -1.47 7.81 -14.30
N GLN A 255 -0.61 7.14 -13.53
CA GLN A 255 0.80 7.55 -13.36
C GLN A 255 1.57 7.46 -14.68
N GLN A 256 1.30 6.44 -15.48
CA GLN A 256 1.87 6.28 -16.81
C GLN A 256 1.42 7.41 -17.74
N ALA A 257 0.12 7.71 -17.80
CA ALA A 257 -0.40 8.82 -18.61
C ALA A 257 0.18 10.18 -18.20
N ILE A 258 0.35 10.43 -16.90
CA ILE A 258 0.99 11.66 -16.39
C ILE A 258 2.47 11.72 -16.83
N SER A 259 3.17 10.59 -16.76
CA SER A 259 4.58 10.49 -17.14
C SER A 259 4.77 10.69 -18.66
N ASP A 260 3.94 10.08 -19.48
CA ASP A 260 3.97 10.20 -20.94
C ASP A 260 3.67 11.64 -21.38
N GLN A 261 2.65 12.27 -20.78
CA GLN A 261 2.32 13.67 -21.04
C GLN A 261 3.44 14.61 -20.59
N ALA A 262 4.08 14.33 -19.46
CA ALA A 262 5.23 15.12 -18.99
C ALA A 262 6.40 15.04 -19.98
N LEU A 263 6.73 13.84 -20.47
CA LEU A 263 7.77 13.65 -21.48
C LEU A 263 7.48 14.40 -22.77
N ALA A 264 6.23 14.35 -23.26
CA ALA A 264 5.80 15.07 -24.45
C ALA A 264 5.97 16.60 -24.30
N GLN A 265 5.89 17.11 -23.08
CA GLN A 265 6.08 18.53 -22.75
C GLN A 265 7.52 18.86 -22.31
N GLY A 266 8.46 17.91 -22.39
CA GLY A 266 9.85 18.11 -21.96
C GLY A 266 10.05 18.23 -20.44
N ILE A 267 9.06 17.80 -19.66
CA ILE A 267 9.05 17.82 -18.20
C ILE A 267 9.54 16.46 -17.68
N LYS A 268 10.36 16.47 -16.63
CA LYS A 268 10.79 15.23 -15.96
C LYS A 268 9.59 14.49 -15.37
N PRO A 269 9.37 13.19 -15.66
CA PRO A 269 8.24 12.41 -15.14
C PRO A 269 8.11 12.43 -13.62
N THR A 270 9.25 12.31 -12.93
CA THR A 270 9.31 12.33 -11.46
C THR A 270 8.74 13.61 -10.87
N MET A 271 9.02 14.76 -11.49
CA MET A 271 8.48 16.05 -11.04
C MET A 271 6.97 16.14 -11.23
N ALA A 272 6.46 15.65 -12.37
CA ALA A 272 5.03 15.67 -12.66
C ALA A 272 4.24 14.75 -11.70
N LEU A 273 4.81 13.58 -11.36
CA LEU A 273 4.22 12.66 -10.39
C LEU A 273 4.17 13.27 -8.98
N VAL A 274 5.27 13.89 -8.52
CA VAL A 274 5.32 14.58 -7.22
C VAL A 274 4.29 15.71 -7.14
N ILE A 275 4.12 16.49 -8.22
CA ILE A 275 3.10 17.55 -8.29
C ILE A 275 1.68 16.94 -8.27
N ALA A 276 1.46 15.84 -8.97
CA ALA A 276 0.17 15.16 -9.03
C ALA A 276 -0.25 14.55 -7.68
N GLU A 277 0.71 14.12 -6.87
CA GLU A 277 0.49 13.62 -5.51
C GLU A 277 0.15 14.74 -4.51
N ASN A 278 0.48 16.00 -4.84
CA ASN A 278 0.34 17.15 -3.95
C ASN A 278 -0.53 18.28 -4.56
N PRO A 279 -1.83 18.04 -4.86
CA PRO A 279 -2.69 19.01 -5.55
C PRO A 279 -2.94 20.30 -4.76
N THR A 280 -2.95 20.24 -3.43
CA THR A 280 -3.11 21.42 -2.57
C THR A 280 -1.90 22.34 -2.65
N ALA A 281 -0.69 21.79 -2.69
CA ALA A 281 0.55 22.56 -2.84
C ALA A 281 0.60 23.23 -4.22
N LEU A 282 0.22 22.51 -5.29
CA LEU A 282 0.09 23.07 -6.62
C LEU A 282 -0.92 24.23 -6.66
N ARG A 283 -2.09 24.05 -6.05
CA ARG A 283 -3.11 25.11 -5.97
C ARG A 283 -2.57 26.36 -5.25
N ALA A 284 -1.87 26.18 -4.14
CA ALA A 284 -1.26 27.28 -3.40
C ALA A 284 -0.22 28.02 -4.26
N ALA A 285 0.64 27.28 -4.97
CA ALA A 285 1.64 27.87 -5.87
C ALA A 285 1.01 28.65 -7.03
N ILE A 286 -0.05 28.10 -7.65
CA ILE A 286 -0.78 28.79 -8.74
C ILE A 286 -1.43 30.08 -8.23
N LEU A 287 -2.04 30.06 -7.04
CA LEU A 287 -2.71 31.25 -6.48
C LEU A 287 -1.72 32.33 -6.03
N ALA A 288 -0.51 31.94 -5.63
CA ALA A 288 0.53 32.86 -5.16
C ALA A 288 1.16 33.69 -6.28
N ASP A 289 1.15 33.20 -7.53
CA ASP A 289 1.69 33.92 -8.69
C ASP A 289 0.59 34.27 -9.73
N PRO A 290 0.25 35.56 -9.92
CA PRO A 290 -0.76 35.99 -10.88
C PRO A 290 -0.49 35.55 -12.32
N LYS A 291 0.79 35.47 -12.74
CA LYS A 291 1.14 35.08 -14.11
C LYS A 291 0.85 33.59 -14.33
N THR A 292 1.27 32.75 -13.38
CA THR A 292 0.93 31.31 -13.38
C THR A 292 -0.58 31.08 -13.30
N ALA A 293 -1.32 31.85 -12.49
CA ALA A 293 -2.77 31.78 -12.43
C ALA A 293 -3.44 32.06 -13.79
N GLN A 294 -2.97 33.08 -14.52
CA GLN A 294 -3.50 33.42 -15.84
C GLN A 294 -3.20 32.33 -16.87
N GLN A 295 -1.99 31.76 -16.85
CA GLN A 295 -1.62 30.65 -17.73
C GLN A 295 -2.45 29.39 -17.46
N ALA A 296 -2.66 29.04 -16.18
CA ALA A 296 -3.52 27.93 -15.79
C ALA A 296 -4.96 28.13 -16.27
N LYS A 297 -5.51 29.34 -16.13
CA LYS A 297 -6.83 29.69 -16.67
C LYS A 297 -6.89 29.52 -18.19
N GLY A 298 -5.87 30.00 -18.91
CA GLY A 298 -5.76 29.84 -20.36
C GLY A 298 -5.74 28.37 -20.80
N ALA A 299 -4.95 27.53 -20.13
CA ALA A 299 -4.89 26.10 -20.40
C ALA A 299 -6.23 25.39 -20.15
N LEU A 300 -6.91 25.72 -19.05
CA LEU A 300 -8.26 25.19 -18.76
C LEU A 300 -9.28 25.61 -19.82
N THR A 301 -9.22 26.86 -20.30
CA THR A 301 -10.12 27.31 -21.36
C THR A 301 -9.85 26.62 -22.70
N ALA A 302 -8.59 26.35 -23.03
CA ALA A 302 -8.22 25.62 -24.24
C ALA A 302 -8.71 24.16 -24.16
N LEU A 303 -8.50 23.49 -23.02
CA LEU A 303 -8.99 22.13 -22.79
C LEU A 303 -10.52 22.05 -22.88
N ALA A 304 -11.22 23.01 -22.29
CA ALA A 304 -12.68 23.10 -22.38
C ALA A 304 -13.15 23.33 -23.83
N LEU A 305 -12.38 24.06 -24.63
CA LEU A 305 -12.67 24.26 -26.05
C LEU A 305 -12.50 22.97 -26.85
N GLU A 306 -11.42 22.22 -26.61
CA GLU A 306 -11.16 20.93 -27.26
C GLU A 306 -12.20 19.88 -26.90
N ALA A 307 -12.57 19.79 -25.61
CA ALA A 307 -13.64 18.90 -25.16
C ALA A 307 -14.97 19.22 -25.86
N ARG A 308 -15.34 20.50 -25.98
CA ARG A 308 -16.53 20.93 -26.72
C ARG A 308 -16.49 20.54 -28.19
N LYS A 309 -15.34 20.71 -28.85
CA LYS A 309 -15.16 20.27 -30.24
C LYS A 309 -15.40 18.76 -30.37
N ALA A 310 -14.78 17.98 -29.50
CA ALA A 310 -14.93 16.53 -29.51
C ALA A 310 -16.40 16.11 -29.30
N ASP A 311 -17.10 16.74 -28.35
CA ASP A 311 -18.53 16.50 -28.11
C ASP A 311 -19.40 16.87 -29.32
N GLN A 312 -19.12 17.99 -29.99
CA GLN A 312 -19.84 18.42 -31.20
C GLN A 312 -19.63 17.45 -32.36
N VAL A 313 -18.38 17.04 -32.61
CA VAL A 313 -18.05 16.05 -33.65
C VAL A 313 -18.74 14.71 -33.35
N GLU A 314 -18.70 14.26 -32.10
CA GLU A 314 -19.36 13.02 -31.68
C GLU A 314 -20.88 13.08 -31.84
N TYR A 315 -21.50 14.23 -31.54
CA TYR A 315 -22.92 14.43 -31.78
C TYR A 315 -23.27 14.32 -33.27
N ILE A 316 -22.50 14.96 -34.15
CA ILE A 316 -22.69 14.89 -35.60
C ILE A 316 -22.50 13.46 -36.09
N ARG A 317 -21.47 12.76 -35.61
CA ARG A 317 -21.18 11.36 -35.95
C ARG A 317 -22.35 10.45 -35.59
N LYS A 318 -22.91 10.56 -34.37
CA LYS A 318 -24.08 9.77 -33.95
C LYS A 318 -25.30 10.03 -34.82
N ALA A 319 -25.56 11.29 -35.15
CA ALA A 319 -26.67 11.65 -36.03
C ALA A 319 -26.50 11.07 -37.44
N ALA A 320 -25.28 11.10 -38.00
CA ALA A 320 -24.97 10.66 -39.34
C ALA A 320 -24.85 9.13 -39.49
N GLN A 321 -24.13 8.46 -38.58
CA GLN A 321 -23.79 7.04 -38.69
C GLN A 321 -24.83 6.16 -38.01
N ASP A 322 -25.11 6.44 -36.73
CA ASP A 322 -26.05 5.65 -35.93
C ASP A 322 -27.50 5.98 -36.28
N GLY A 323 -27.74 7.18 -36.85
CA GLY A 323 -29.08 7.68 -37.11
C GLY A 323 -29.80 8.14 -35.84
N ASN A 324 -29.05 8.40 -34.77
CA ASN A 324 -29.60 8.77 -33.47
C ASN A 324 -29.13 10.15 -33.06
N ALA A 325 -30.01 10.99 -32.54
CA ALA A 325 -29.63 12.28 -31.99
C ALA A 325 -30.26 12.54 -30.63
N LYS A 326 -29.51 13.29 -29.81
CA LYS A 326 -29.98 13.77 -28.52
C LYS A 326 -30.74 15.08 -28.71
N THR A 327 -32.02 15.09 -28.34
CA THR A 327 -32.88 16.28 -28.39
C THR A 327 -32.49 17.32 -27.34
N PRO A 328 -32.97 18.58 -27.45
CA PRO A 328 -32.75 19.60 -26.43
C PRO A 328 -33.22 19.22 -25.02
N ALA A 329 -34.28 18.43 -24.85
CA ALA A 329 -34.71 17.91 -23.55
C ALA A 329 -33.81 16.78 -23.03
N GLY A 330 -32.93 16.25 -23.88
CA GLY A 330 -31.97 15.20 -23.57
C GLY A 330 -32.42 13.80 -23.91
N GLN A 331 -33.51 13.63 -24.68
CA GLN A 331 -33.97 12.32 -25.16
C GLN A 331 -33.18 11.88 -26.37
N VAL A 332 -33.01 10.57 -26.56
CA VAL A 332 -32.45 10.03 -27.81
C VAL A 332 -33.61 9.69 -28.74
N ILE A 333 -33.58 10.21 -29.97
CA ILE A 333 -34.55 9.89 -31.02
C ILE A 333 -33.84 9.26 -32.22
N GLU A 334 -34.55 8.37 -32.90
CA GLU A 334 -34.15 7.89 -34.23
C GLU A 334 -34.51 8.94 -35.26
N LEU A 335 -33.57 9.22 -36.17
CA LEU A 335 -33.70 10.26 -37.18
C LEU A 335 -34.26 9.67 -38.48
N PRO A 336 -35.14 10.41 -39.18
CA PRO A 336 -35.58 10.05 -40.52
C PRO A 336 -34.38 9.90 -41.48
N ASN A 337 -34.49 8.99 -42.45
CA ASN A 337 -33.42 8.70 -43.42
C ASN A 337 -32.89 9.95 -44.14
N ASN A 338 -33.74 10.92 -44.45
CA ASN A 338 -33.35 12.19 -45.07
C ASN A 338 -32.45 13.02 -44.14
N THR A 339 -32.83 13.15 -42.86
CA THR A 339 -32.06 13.85 -41.84
C THR A 339 -30.71 13.17 -41.60
N LYS A 340 -30.68 11.83 -41.59
CA LYS A 340 -29.44 11.05 -41.49
C LYS A 340 -28.50 11.32 -42.66
N ALA A 341 -29.02 11.34 -43.90
CA ALA A 341 -28.22 11.63 -45.10
C ALA A 341 -27.60 13.04 -45.06
N GLN A 342 -28.38 14.06 -44.68
CA GLN A 342 -27.89 15.43 -44.56
C GLN A 342 -26.88 15.59 -43.41
N ALA A 343 -27.07 14.89 -42.29
CA ALA A 343 -26.06 14.84 -41.24
C ALA A 343 -24.75 14.19 -41.71
N ALA A 344 -24.81 13.18 -42.59
CA ALA A 344 -23.63 12.55 -43.18
C ALA A 344 -22.85 13.50 -44.12
N GLU A 345 -23.53 14.41 -44.81
CA GLU A 345 -22.86 15.47 -45.58
C GLU A 345 -22.07 16.41 -44.67
N HIS A 346 -22.66 16.81 -43.54
CA HIS A 346 -21.96 17.63 -42.54
C HIS A 346 -20.81 16.87 -41.87
N LEU A 347 -20.94 15.54 -41.65
CA LEU A 347 -19.85 14.71 -41.16
C LEU A 347 -18.67 14.67 -42.14
N ALA A 348 -18.94 14.52 -43.44
CA ALA A 348 -17.90 14.50 -44.46
C ALA A 348 -17.11 15.82 -44.53
N VAL A 349 -17.78 16.95 -44.28
CA VAL A 349 -17.12 18.27 -44.20
C VAL A 349 -16.15 18.33 -43.01
N ILE A 350 -16.55 17.84 -41.83
CA ILE A 350 -15.71 17.94 -40.62
C ILE A 350 -14.58 16.90 -40.54
N GLU A 351 -14.69 15.78 -41.27
CA GLU A 351 -13.63 14.78 -41.39
C GLU A 351 -12.49 15.24 -42.32
N SER A 352 -12.65 16.37 -43.02
CA SER A 352 -11.59 16.97 -43.82
C SER A 352 -10.45 17.49 -42.92
N PRO A 353 -9.17 17.24 -43.25
CA PRO A 353 -8.03 17.57 -42.40
C PRO A 353 -7.79 19.09 -42.20
N GLU A 354 -8.44 19.94 -43.00
CA GLU A 354 -8.34 21.41 -42.90
C GLU A 354 -9.47 22.07 -42.09
N THR A 355 -10.32 21.28 -41.44
CA THR A 355 -11.51 21.80 -40.74
C THR A 355 -11.12 22.57 -39.47
N ASP A 356 -11.56 23.83 -39.38
CA ASP A 356 -11.40 24.64 -38.18
C ASP A 356 -12.58 24.49 -37.19
N HIS A 357 -12.47 25.14 -36.03
CA HIS A 357 -13.53 25.07 -35.02
C HIS A 357 -14.84 25.72 -35.47
N ASP A 358 -14.77 26.78 -36.25
CA ASP A 358 -15.96 27.53 -36.67
C ASP A 358 -16.80 26.70 -37.65
N ALA A 359 -16.13 25.94 -38.52
CA ALA A 359 -16.74 24.94 -39.38
C ALA A 359 -17.40 23.80 -38.58
N ILE A 360 -16.74 23.26 -37.55
CA ILE A 360 -17.34 22.23 -36.66
C ILE A 360 -18.59 22.77 -35.97
N LYS A 361 -18.52 24.00 -35.45
CA LYS A 361 -19.65 24.65 -34.79
C LYS A 361 -20.82 24.86 -35.76
N THR A 362 -20.54 25.33 -36.97
CA THR A 362 -21.54 25.54 -38.02
C THR A 362 -22.21 24.23 -38.43
N ALA A 363 -21.43 23.16 -38.60
CA ALA A 363 -21.95 21.82 -38.89
C ALA A 363 -22.83 21.30 -37.74
N TYR A 364 -22.41 21.52 -36.49
CA TYR A 364 -23.17 21.13 -35.30
C TYR A 364 -24.51 21.86 -35.23
N GLU A 365 -24.52 23.18 -35.39
CA GLU A 365 -25.74 24.00 -35.41
C GLU A 365 -26.68 23.59 -36.55
N SER A 366 -26.13 23.25 -37.73
CA SER A 366 -26.91 22.74 -38.86
C SER A 366 -27.58 21.41 -38.53
N VAL A 367 -26.85 20.45 -37.97
CA VAL A 367 -27.42 19.16 -37.54
C VAL A 367 -28.47 19.36 -36.43
N GLN A 368 -28.26 20.28 -35.50
CA GLN A 368 -29.28 20.62 -34.49
C GLN A 368 -30.57 21.16 -35.13
N ALA A 369 -30.47 22.02 -36.14
CA ALA A 369 -31.63 22.52 -36.88
C ALA A 369 -32.37 21.38 -37.58
N LEU A 370 -31.65 20.43 -38.20
CA LEU A 370 -32.26 19.25 -38.82
C LEU A 370 -32.99 18.36 -37.80
N VAL A 371 -32.41 18.16 -36.62
CA VAL A 371 -33.05 17.43 -35.52
C VAL A 371 -34.31 18.15 -35.04
N ALA A 372 -34.29 19.48 -34.95
CA ALA A 372 -35.46 20.27 -34.59
C ALA A 372 -36.60 20.12 -35.62
N VAL A 373 -36.27 20.11 -36.92
CA VAL A 373 -37.24 19.83 -37.99
C VAL A 373 -37.81 18.41 -37.87
N ALA A 374 -36.97 17.41 -37.60
CA ALA A 374 -37.42 16.03 -37.40
C ALA A 374 -38.38 15.89 -36.20
N ILE A 375 -38.10 16.57 -35.09
CA ILE A 375 -39.00 16.62 -33.93
C ILE A 375 -40.34 17.27 -34.29
N TRP A 376 -40.33 18.35 -35.06
CA TRP A 376 -41.55 19.04 -35.47
C TRP A 376 -42.43 18.23 -36.43
N ALA A 377 -41.82 17.36 -37.23
CA ALA A 377 -42.52 16.48 -38.16
C ALA A 377 -43.24 15.31 -37.46
N ASP A 378 -42.86 14.97 -36.22
CA ASP A 378 -43.43 13.88 -35.43
C ASP A 378 -44.16 14.43 -34.18
N PRO A 379 -45.51 14.47 -34.19
CA PRO A 379 -46.30 14.98 -33.06
C PRO A 379 -46.12 14.20 -31.75
N GLU A 380 -45.82 12.89 -31.81
CA GLU A 380 -45.60 12.08 -30.61
C GLU A 380 -44.26 12.43 -29.96
N ILE A 381 -43.20 12.54 -30.76
CA ILE A 381 -41.88 12.99 -30.30
C ILE A 381 -41.99 14.40 -29.73
N GLN A 382 -42.68 15.31 -30.41
CA GLN A 382 -42.88 16.68 -29.94
C GLN A 382 -43.57 16.72 -28.56
N THR A 383 -44.64 15.94 -28.38
CA THR A 383 -45.35 15.85 -27.10
C THR A 383 -44.47 15.31 -25.99
N ARG A 384 -43.71 14.24 -26.28
CA ARG A 384 -42.78 13.61 -25.33
C ARG A 384 -41.62 14.54 -24.93
N GLU A 385 -41.11 15.31 -25.89
CA GLU A 385 -40.08 16.33 -25.70
C GLU A 385 -40.59 17.45 -24.78
N GLN A 386 -41.77 17.99 -25.07
CA GLN A 386 -42.39 19.05 -24.25
C GLN A 386 -42.64 18.56 -22.82
N ARG A 387 -43.22 17.37 -22.65
CA ARG A 387 -43.44 16.76 -21.33
C ARG A 387 -42.14 16.63 -20.54
N THR A 388 -41.06 16.22 -21.20
CA THR A 388 -39.74 16.10 -20.57
C THR A 388 -39.17 17.45 -20.18
N LYS A 389 -39.30 18.47 -21.04
CA LYS A 389 -38.91 19.85 -20.70
C LYS A 389 -39.68 20.36 -19.49
N PHE A 390 -41.01 20.24 -19.49
CA PHE A 390 -41.84 20.67 -18.36
C PHE A 390 -41.48 19.94 -17.07
N HIS A 391 -41.36 18.61 -17.11
CA HIS A 391 -41.01 17.83 -15.92
C HIS A 391 -39.62 18.18 -15.38
N LYS A 392 -38.64 18.37 -16.26
CA LYS A 392 -37.27 18.75 -15.87
C LYS A 392 -37.24 20.15 -15.26
N THR A 393 -37.96 21.11 -15.84
CA THR A 393 -38.09 22.46 -15.30
C THR A 393 -38.74 22.43 -13.92
N LEU A 394 -39.88 21.76 -13.77
CA LEU A 394 -40.58 21.65 -12.48
C LEU A 394 -39.72 20.95 -11.44
N SER A 395 -39.10 19.82 -11.77
CA SER A 395 -38.23 19.09 -10.84
C SER A 395 -37.01 19.92 -10.40
N ASN A 396 -36.40 20.69 -11.31
CA ASN A 396 -35.30 21.58 -10.96
C ASN A 396 -35.77 22.74 -10.08
N THR A 397 -36.91 23.35 -10.38
CA THR A 397 -37.51 24.41 -9.55
C THR A 397 -37.81 23.89 -8.14
N THR A 398 -38.42 22.71 -8.02
CA THR A 398 -38.68 22.08 -6.70
C THR A 398 -37.39 21.88 -5.92
N LYS A 399 -36.35 21.31 -6.53
CA LYS A 399 -35.04 21.12 -5.87
C LYS A 399 -34.40 22.44 -5.43
N ASN A 400 -34.49 23.47 -6.28
CA ASN A 400 -33.98 24.79 -5.93
C ASN A 400 -34.73 25.38 -4.74
N LEU A 401 -36.06 25.24 -4.69
CA LEU A 401 -36.87 25.69 -3.56
C LEU A 401 -36.58 24.88 -2.29
N GLU A 402 -36.42 23.56 -2.38
CA GLU A 402 -36.05 22.68 -1.26
C GLU A 402 -34.65 22.99 -0.69
N SER A 403 -33.75 23.52 -1.52
CA SER A 403 -32.40 23.90 -1.09
C SER A 403 -32.35 25.19 -0.26
N ILE A 404 -33.44 25.97 -0.23
CA ILE A 404 -33.52 27.20 0.56
C ILE A 404 -33.81 26.83 2.01
N HIS A 405 -32.89 27.16 2.91
CA HIS A 405 -33.08 26.97 4.34
C HIS A 405 -34.07 28.01 4.90
N PRO A 406 -35.12 27.60 5.64
CA PRO A 406 -36.13 28.53 6.17
C PRO A 406 -35.55 29.62 7.08
N ASP A 407 -34.56 29.27 7.91
CA ASP A 407 -33.96 30.20 8.87
C ASP A 407 -33.14 31.29 8.16
N ASP A 408 -32.39 30.92 7.12
CA ASP A 408 -31.62 31.86 6.30
C ASP A 408 -32.56 32.79 5.53
N LEU A 409 -33.69 32.26 5.02
CA LEU A 409 -34.69 33.03 4.29
C LEU A 409 -35.35 34.10 5.17
N ILE A 410 -35.68 33.76 6.43
CA ILE A 410 -36.26 34.71 7.38
C ILE A 410 -35.26 35.82 7.72
N ALA A 411 -33.97 35.49 7.82
CA ALA A 411 -32.92 36.45 8.16
C ALA A 411 -32.68 37.53 7.08
N VAL A 412 -32.95 37.22 5.82
CA VAL A 412 -32.78 38.14 4.67
C VAL A 412 -34.11 38.65 4.08
N ALA A 413 -35.24 38.41 4.75
CA ALA A 413 -36.55 38.74 4.23
C ALA A 413 -36.83 40.25 4.17
N ASP A 414 -36.76 40.82 2.97
CA ASP A 414 -37.19 42.19 2.65
C ASP A 414 -38.48 42.20 1.80
N ASP A 415 -39.00 43.39 1.50
CA ASP A 415 -40.26 43.56 0.76
C ASP A 415 -40.15 43.09 -0.70
N ASP A 416 -38.98 43.24 -1.33
CA ASP A 416 -38.73 42.77 -2.70
C ASP A 416 -38.75 41.23 -2.77
N LEU A 417 -38.09 40.56 -1.83
CA LEU A 417 -38.09 39.11 -1.74
C LEU A 417 -39.50 38.54 -1.48
N ARG A 418 -40.30 39.23 -0.65
CA ARG A 418 -41.71 38.87 -0.41
C ARG A 418 -42.55 39.01 -1.68
N GLU A 419 -42.35 40.08 -2.44
CA GLU A 419 -43.03 40.28 -3.73
C GLU A 419 -42.65 39.20 -4.76
N GLN A 420 -41.36 38.86 -4.85
CA GLN A 420 -40.87 37.81 -5.75
C GLN A 420 -41.47 36.43 -5.41
N ILE A 421 -41.54 36.06 -4.12
CA ILE A 421 -42.15 34.81 -3.68
C ILE A 421 -43.66 34.79 -3.99
N ALA A 422 -44.37 35.90 -3.73
CA ALA A 422 -45.79 36.00 -4.03
C ALA A 422 -46.08 35.89 -5.54
N ASN A 423 -45.26 36.52 -6.37
CA ASN A 423 -45.37 36.42 -7.82
C ASN A 423 -45.09 35.00 -8.33
N LEU A 424 -44.06 34.32 -7.78
CA LEU A 424 -43.77 32.93 -8.10
C LEU A 424 -44.96 32.01 -7.74
N GLN A 425 -45.53 32.17 -6.54
CA GLN A 425 -46.71 31.42 -6.11
C GLN A 425 -47.90 31.63 -7.07
N LYS A 426 -48.13 32.88 -7.48
CA LYS A 426 -49.18 33.21 -8.46
C LYS A 426 -48.97 32.49 -9.79
N GLN A 427 -47.76 32.55 -10.35
CA GLN A 427 -47.43 31.87 -11.61
C GLN A 427 -47.60 30.35 -11.52
N VAL A 428 -47.19 29.73 -10.41
CA VAL A 428 -47.39 28.27 -10.19
C VAL A 428 -48.87 27.92 -10.13
N ASN A 429 -49.68 28.73 -9.45
CA ASN A 429 -51.13 28.51 -9.38
C ASN A 429 -51.83 28.67 -10.74
N GLU A 430 -51.40 29.64 -11.56
CA GLU A 430 -51.88 29.81 -12.93
C GLU A 430 -51.56 28.59 -13.79
N LEU A 431 -50.32 28.08 -13.72
CA LEU A 431 -49.92 26.86 -14.43
C LEU A 431 -50.70 25.62 -13.96
N ALA A 432 -50.92 25.47 -12.65
CA ALA A 432 -51.72 24.37 -12.11
C ALA A 432 -53.18 24.45 -12.59
N SER A 433 -53.75 25.65 -12.67
CA SER A 433 -55.12 25.86 -13.14
C SER A 433 -55.30 25.47 -14.61
N LEU A 434 -54.28 25.71 -15.46
CA LEU A 434 -54.31 25.28 -16.87
C LEU A 434 -54.38 23.76 -17.04
N ILE A 435 -53.80 22.99 -16.11
CA ILE A 435 -53.80 21.51 -16.15
C ILE A 435 -55.06 20.94 -15.51
N MET A 436 -55.60 21.60 -14.48
CA MET A 436 -56.81 21.15 -13.78
C MET A 436 -58.12 21.59 -14.48
N GLY A 437 -58.06 22.62 -15.33
CA GLY A 437 -59.19 23.14 -16.09
C GLY A 437 -59.34 22.58 -17.52
N SER A 438 -58.40 21.74 -17.96
CA SER A 438 -58.44 20.93 -19.19
C SER A 438 -58.84 19.50 -18.87
#